data_AF-E0WQK1-F1
#
_entry.id   AF-E0WQK1-F1
#
_cell.length_a   1.000
_cell.length_b   1.000
_cell.length_c   1.000
_cell.angle_alpha   90.00
_cell.angle_beta   90.00
_cell.angle_gamma   90.00
#
_symmetry.space_group_name_H-M   'P 1'
#
loop_
_entity.id
_entity.type
_entity.pdbx_description
1 polymer ?
#
loop_
_entity_poly.entity_id
_entity_poly.type
_entity_poly.pdbx_seq_one_letter_code
_entity_poly.pdbx_strand_id
1 'polypeptide(L)'
;MSKTFYQQVSALQRQLNAPKNQYNTFGKYRYRSCEDILEGIKLLLGDLFLSISDEIVLIGDRYYVKATATLTDGETSIQASALAPEERDKKGMDAAQLTGATSSYARKYCLNGLFGIDDAKDADTDAYKQQEERLRQALTPKSDTHPGAIPE
;
A
#
# COMPACT_ATOMS: atom_id res chain seq x y z
N MET A 1 23.79 -4.66 -28.86
CA MET A 1 23.28 -3.28 -28.75
C MET A 1 22.80 -3.08 -27.32
N SER A 2 23.19 -1.98 -26.67
CA SER A 2 22.60 -1.64 -25.37
C SER A 2 21.11 -1.30 -25.57
N LYS A 3 20.27 -1.70 -24.61
CA LYS A 3 18.86 -1.27 -24.61
C LYS A 3 18.80 0.22 -24.30
N THR A 4 17.84 0.93 -24.87
CA THR A 4 17.56 2.31 -24.44
C THR A 4 16.95 2.30 -23.04
N PHE A 5 17.02 3.43 -22.33
CA PHE A 5 16.40 3.62 -21.01
C PHE A 5 14.96 3.05 -20.96
N TYR A 6 14.08 3.50 -21.85
CA TYR A 6 12.69 3.05 -21.87
C TYR A 6 12.52 1.56 -22.21
N GLN A 7 13.45 0.96 -22.96
CA GLN A 7 13.45 -0.48 -23.20
C GLN A 7 13.85 -1.28 -21.94
N GLN A 8 14.76 -0.75 -21.11
CA GLN A 8 15.09 -1.34 -19.80
C GLN A 8 13.89 -1.23 -18.85
N VAL A 9 13.28 -0.04 -18.74
CA VAL A 9 12.08 0.16 -17.91
C VAL A 9 10.93 -0.74 -18.35
N SER A 10 10.64 -0.82 -19.66
CA SER A 10 9.59 -1.71 -20.19
C SER A 10 9.90 -3.19 -19.93
N ALA A 11 11.18 -3.61 -19.97
CA ALA A 11 11.55 -4.98 -19.62
C ALA A 11 11.34 -5.26 -18.13
N LEU A 12 11.72 -4.33 -17.26
CA LEU A 12 11.51 -4.43 -15.81
C LEU A 12 10.01 -4.51 -15.50
N GLN A 13 9.19 -3.61 -16.01
CA GLN A 13 7.73 -3.62 -15.77
C GLN A 13 7.06 -4.92 -16.23
N ARG A 14 7.48 -5.50 -17.37
CA ARG A 14 6.94 -6.78 -17.85
C ARG A 14 7.34 -7.99 -17.00
N GLN A 15 8.50 -7.94 -16.35
CA GLN A 15 9.04 -9.07 -15.58
C GLN A 15 8.74 -8.95 -14.09
N LEU A 16 8.44 -7.75 -13.59
CA LEU A 16 8.22 -7.50 -12.18
C LEU A 16 7.02 -8.30 -11.67
N ASN A 17 7.32 -9.21 -10.74
CA ASN A 17 6.32 -9.93 -9.98
C ASN A 17 6.38 -9.47 -8.53
N ALA A 18 5.35 -8.74 -8.09
CA ALA A 18 5.19 -8.26 -6.72
C ALA A 18 3.84 -8.75 -6.15
N PRO A 19 3.70 -10.03 -5.78
CA PRO A 19 2.43 -10.58 -5.31
C PRO A 19 2.04 -10.10 -3.92
N LYS A 20 0.73 -10.14 -3.61
CA LYS A 20 0.19 -9.81 -2.28
C LYS A 20 0.44 -10.95 -1.29
N ASN A 21 1.66 -11.05 -0.77
CA ASN A 21 2.10 -12.14 0.11
C ASN A 21 1.82 -11.91 1.59
N GLN A 22 1.47 -10.69 1.98
CA GLN A 22 1.18 -10.33 3.37
C GLN A 22 -0.32 -10.45 3.64
N TYR A 23 -0.69 -10.75 4.90
CA TYR A 23 -2.09 -10.82 5.32
C TYR A 23 -2.34 -9.93 6.53
N ASN A 24 -3.24 -8.96 6.38
CA ASN A 24 -3.70 -8.11 7.48
C ASN A 24 -4.82 -8.86 8.22
N THR A 25 -4.59 -9.24 9.46
CA THR A 25 -5.56 -9.98 10.29
C THR A 25 -6.72 -9.11 10.76
N PHE A 26 -6.49 -7.81 11.01
CA PHE A 26 -7.50 -6.86 11.43
C PHE A 26 -8.49 -6.55 10.30
N GLY A 27 -7.96 -6.17 9.13
CA GLY A 27 -8.76 -5.86 7.94
C GLY A 27 -9.18 -7.08 7.12
N LYS A 28 -8.62 -8.26 7.42
CA LYS A 28 -8.85 -9.54 6.72
C LYS A 28 -8.63 -9.46 5.21
N TYR A 29 -7.54 -8.83 4.78
CA TYR A 29 -7.17 -8.71 3.36
C TYR A 29 -5.69 -9.02 3.12
N ARG A 30 -5.38 -9.50 1.91
CA ARG A 30 -3.99 -9.66 1.47
C ARG A 30 -3.45 -8.35 0.91
N TYR A 31 -2.18 -8.08 1.17
CA TYR A 31 -1.48 -6.90 0.67
C TYR A 31 -0.03 -7.23 0.33
N ARG A 32 0.66 -6.26 -0.27
CA ARG A 32 2.12 -6.24 -0.44
C ARG A 32 2.66 -4.98 0.21
N SER A 33 3.80 -5.09 0.87
CA SER A 33 4.49 -3.96 1.48
C SER A 33 5.41 -3.27 0.47
N CYS A 34 6.04 -2.17 0.90
CA CYS A 34 7.11 -1.53 0.13
C CYS A 34 8.29 -2.50 -0.07
N GLU A 35 8.63 -3.27 0.96
CA GLU A 35 9.70 -4.27 0.96
C GLU A 35 9.42 -5.38 -0.05
N ASP A 36 8.19 -5.92 -0.09
CA ASP A 36 7.82 -6.95 -1.07
C ASP A 36 8.05 -6.47 -2.52
N ILE A 37 7.71 -5.20 -2.80
CA ILE A 37 7.93 -4.59 -4.13
C ILE A 37 9.43 -4.41 -4.40
N LEU A 38 10.19 -3.90 -3.43
CA LEU A 38 11.63 -3.69 -3.55
C LEU A 38 12.39 -5.01 -3.75
N GLU A 39 11.99 -6.10 -3.10
CA GLU A 39 12.56 -7.43 -3.31
C GLU A 39 12.38 -7.89 -4.76
N GLY A 40 11.18 -7.70 -5.33
CA GLY A 40 10.92 -8.01 -6.74
C GLY A 40 11.75 -7.15 -7.70
N ILE A 41 11.91 -5.86 -7.40
CA ILE A 41 12.68 -4.93 -8.23
C ILE A 41 14.19 -5.24 -8.18
N LYS A 42 14.76 -5.56 -7.02
CA LYS A 42 16.20 -5.79 -6.84
C LYS A 42 16.77 -6.81 -7.83
N LEU A 43 16.00 -7.85 -8.17
CA LEU A 43 16.39 -8.89 -9.10
C LEU A 43 16.40 -8.44 -10.57
N LEU A 44 15.70 -7.35 -10.88
CA LEU A 44 15.41 -6.89 -12.25
C LEU A 44 16.03 -5.53 -12.58
N LEU A 45 16.64 -4.87 -11.59
CA LEU A 45 17.08 -3.48 -11.70
C LEU A 45 18.19 -3.28 -12.75
N GLY A 46 19.07 -4.27 -12.92
CA GLY A 46 20.21 -4.18 -13.85
C GLY A 46 21.11 -2.99 -13.52
N ASP A 47 21.42 -2.18 -14.54
CA ASP A 47 22.24 -0.97 -14.41
C ASP A 47 21.44 0.28 -14.02
N LEU A 48 20.13 0.15 -13.80
CA LEU A 48 19.30 1.27 -13.37
C LEU A 48 19.56 1.57 -11.88
N PHE A 49 19.42 2.84 -11.51
CA PHE A 49 19.43 3.30 -10.13
C PHE A 49 18.01 3.69 -9.70
N LEU A 50 17.52 3.06 -8.63
CA LEU A 50 16.27 3.39 -7.98
C LEU A 50 16.56 4.10 -6.65
N SER A 51 16.00 5.29 -6.47
CA SER A 51 15.98 6.00 -5.19
C SER A 51 14.57 6.34 -4.76
N ILE A 52 14.35 6.45 -3.45
CA ILE A 52 13.09 6.88 -2.87
C ILE A 52 13.40 7.91 -1.78
N SER A 53 12.72 9.05 -1.84
CA SER A 53 12.78 10.08 -0.81
C SER A 53 11.39 10.35 -0.24
N ASP A 54 11.35 10.74 1.03
CA ASP A 54 10.14 11.19 1.69
C ASP A 54 10.26 12.66 2.08
N GLU A 55 9.15 13.39 1.96
CA GLU A 55 9.00 14.72 2.52
C GLU A 55 7.70 14.80 3.33
N ILE A 56 7.71 15.55 4.44
CA ILE A 56 6.50 15.88 5.19
C ILE A 56 5.89 17.13 4.57
N VAL A 57 4.64 17.04 4.14
CA VAL A 57 3.89 18.17 3.57
C VAL A 57 2.66 18.47 4.40
N LEU A 58 2.40 19.75 4.64
CA LEU A 58 1.18 20.23 5.28
C LEU A 58 0.17 20.61 4.19
N ILE A 59 -0.99 19.94 4.18
CA ILE A 59 -2.08 20.24 3.26
C ILE A 59 -3.31 20.57 4.10
N GLY A 60 -3.72 21.85 4.10
CA GLY A 60 -4.75 22.34 5.01
C GLY A 60 -4.28 22.23 6.46
N ASP A 61 -4.93 21.36 7.24
CA ASP A 61 -4.67 21.14 8.67
C ASP A 61 -4.06 19.74 8.98
N ARG A 62 -3.63 19.02 7.94
CA ARG A 62 -3.12 17.64 8.02
C ARG A 62 -1.72 17.50 7.45
N TYR A 63 -0.88 16.76 8.17
CA TYR A 63 0.42 16.32 7.67
C TYR A 63 0.25 15.10 6.78
N TYR A 64 1.02 15.06 5.71
CA TYR A 64 1.14 13.91 4.81
C TYR A 64 2.61 13.57 4.65
N VAL A 65 2.91 12.28 4.56
CA VAL A 65 4.17 11.83 4.00
C VAL A 65 4.01 11.74 2.48
N LYS A 66 4.80 12.50 1.74
CA LYS A 66 4.93 12.37 0.29
C LYS A 66 6.18 11.57 -0.02
N ALA A 67 6.01 10.39 -0.59
CA ALA A 67 7.11 9.60 -1.12
C ALA A 67 7.29 9.87 -2.60
N THR A 68 8.53 9.99 -3.07
CA THR A 68 8.88 10.11 -4.49
C THR A 68 9.91 9.04 -4.84
N ALA A 69 9.55 8.13 -5.74
CA ALA A 69 10.47 7.15 -6.31
C ALA A 69 11.02 7.67 -7.64
N THR A 70 12.33 7.55 -7.83
CA THR A 70 13.06 7.95 -9.03
C THR A 70 13.83 6.77 -9.60
N LEU A 71 13.64 6.48 -10.87
CA LEU A 71 14.42 5.48 -11.62
C LEU A 71 15.23 6.17 -12.71
N THR A 72 16.53 5.91 -12.79
CA THR A 72 17.45 6.56 -13.72
C THR A 72 18.53 5.62 -14.22
N ASP A 73 19.06 5.84 -15.42
CA ASP A 73 20.29 5.21 -15.94
C ASP A 73 21.54 6.11 -15.76
N GLY A 74 21.38 7.28 -15.11
CA GLY A 74 22.41 8.29 -14.95
C GLY A 74 22.30 9.46 -15.94
N GLU A 75 21.52 9.30 -17.02
CA GLU A 75 21.27 10.34 -18.03
C GLU A 75 19.79 10.72 -18.09
N THR A 76 18.91 9.72 -18.14
CA THR A 76 17.46 9.86 -18.23
C THR A 76 16.81 9.34 -16.96
N SER A 77 15.76 10.03 -16.48
CA SER A 77 15.01 9.58 -15.30
C SER A 77 13.49 9.65 -15.49
N ILE A 78 12.79 8.79 -14.75
CA ILE A 78 11.34 8.86 -14.53
C ILE A 78 11.06 8.87 -13.03
N GLN A 79 9.94 9.49 -12.66
CA GLN A 79 9.55 9.63 -11.26
C GLN A 79 8.05 9.39 -11.10
N ALA A 80 7.68 8.91 -9.91
CA ALA A 80 6.31 8.89 -9.45
C ALA A 80 6.28 9.25 -7.97
N SER A 81 5.24 9.96 -7.56
CA SER A 81 5.02 10.34 -6.17
C SER A 81 3.66 9.84 -5.67
N ALA A 82 3.57 9.61 -4.37
CA ALA A 82 2.32 9.30 -3.69
C ALA A 82 2.29 9.94 -2.30
N LEU A 83 1.09 10.22 -1.82
CA LEU A 83 0.83 10.86 -0.53
C LEU A 83 0.11 9.88 0.39
N ALA A 84 0.53 9.80 1.65
CA ALA A 84 -0.19 9.14 2.71
C ALA A 84 -0.45 10.13 3.86
N PRO A 85 -1.70 10.30 4.32
CA PRO A 85 -1.98 11.15 5.46
C PRO A 85 -1.37 10.55 6.73
N GLU A 86 -0.69 11.37 7.52
CA GLU A 86 -0.16 10.99 8.82
C GLU A 86 -1.25 11.20 9.89
N GLU A 87 -1.58 10.15 10.62
CA GLU A 87 -2.49 10.24 11.76
C GLU A 87 -1.76 10.89 12.95
N ARG A 88 -2.47 11.64 13.79
CA ARG A 88 -1.87 12.25 14.99
C ARG A 88 -1.63 11.25 16.10
N ASP A 89 -2.45 10.21 16.16
CA ASP A 89 -2.39 9.15 17.16
C ASP A 89 -3.01 7.87 16.59
N LYS A 90 -2.45 6.74 17.00
CA LYS A 90 -2.94 5.40 16.68
C LYS A 90 -2.66 4.46 17.84
N LYS A 91 -3.72 3.92 18.43
CA LYS A 91 -3.62 3.04 19.61
C LYS A 91 -2.63 1.90 19.38
N GLY A 92 -1.60 1.85 20.22
CA GLY A 92 -0.58 0.81 20.19
C GLY A 92 0.62 1.09 19.28
N MET A 93 0.73 2.30 18.72
CA MET A 93 1.92 2.77 18.00
C MET A 93 2.43 4.07 18.61
N ASP A 94 3.75 4.19 18.75
CA ASP A 94 4.36 5.49 19.03
C ASP A 94 4.42 6.37 17.77
N ALA A 95 4.77 7.64 17.94
CA ALA A 95 4.83 8.60 16.84
C ALA A 95 5.81 8.18 15.74
N ALA A 96 6.98 7.64 16.09
CA ALA A 96 7.99 7.25 15.10
C ALA A 96 7.54 6.02 14.29
N GLN A 97 6.89 5.06 14.94
CA GLN A 97 6.27 3.91 14.29
C GLN A 97 5.14 4.34 13.36
N LEU A 98 4.33 5.31 13.77
CA LEU A 98 3.24 5.85 12.96
C LEU A 98 3.75 6.55 11.69
N THR A 99 4.76 7.41 11.82
CA THR A 99 5.44 8.04 10.68
C THR A 99 6.07 6.98 9.76
N GLY A 100 6.76 5.98 10.33
CA GLY A 100 7.38 4.90 9.56
C GLY A 100 6.37 4.05 8.78
N ALA A 101 5.23 3.74 9.39
CA ALA A 101 4.14 3.04 8.72
C ALA A 101 3.50 3.89 7.61
N THR A 102 3.32 5.18 7.85
CA THR A 102 2.78 6.15 6.87
C THR A 102 3.72 6.30 5.67
N SER A 103 5.02 6.45 5.93
CA SER A 103 6.08 6.46 4.92
C SER A 103 6.05 5.17 4.07
N SER A 104 6.04 4.00 4.70
CA SER A 104 5.99 2.72 3.99
C SER A 104 4.75 2.61 3.09
N TYR A 105 3.62 3.18 3.51
CA TYR A 105 2.39 3.23 2.73
C TYR A 105 2.51 4.16 1.50
N ALA A 106 3.05 5.36 1.68
CA ALA A 106 3.32 6.29 0.57
C ALA A 106 4.31 5.70 -0.44
N ARG A 107 5.42 5.11 0.04
CA ARG A 107 6.45 4.48 -0.80
C ARG A 107 5.89 3.33 -1.64
N LYS A 108 5.03 2.49 -1.05
CA LYS A 108 4.33 1.44 -1.78
C LYS A 108 3.56 1.99 -2.99
N TYR A 109 2.78 3.06 -2.80
CA TYR A 109 1.97 3.61 -3.91
C TYR A 109 2.79 4.38 -4.94
N CYS A 110 3.87 5.06 -4.55
CA CYS A 110 4.74 5.70 -5.54
C CYS A 110 5.47 4.64 -6.40
N LEU A 111 5.89 3.53 -5.80
CA LEU A 111 6.44 2.38 -6.53
C LEU A 111 5.40 1.72 -7.43
N ASN A 112 4.15 1.59 -6.99
CA ASN A 112 3.08 1.09 -7.84
C ASN A 112 2.91 1.97 -9.09
N GLY A 113 2.88 3.30 -8.91
CA GLY A 113 2.79 4.25 -10.02
C GLY A 113 4.00 4.19 -10.96
N LEU A 114 5.22 4.11 -10.41
CA LEU A 114 6.45 4.08 -11.19
C LEU A 114 6.58 2.82 -12.06
N PHE A 115 6.20 1.67 -11.49
CA PHE A 115 6.38 0.37 -12.13
C PHE A 115 5.11 -0.19 -12.76
N GLY A 116 4.01 0.58 -12.78
CA GLY A 116 2.75 0.13 -13.35
C GLY A 116 2.18 -1.11 -12.65
N ILE A 117 2.42 -1.23 -11.34
CA ILE A 117 1.95 -2.37 -10.55
C ILE A 117 0.45 -2.20 -10.34
N ASP A 118 -0.32 -3.05 -10.99
CA ASP A 118 -1.76 -3.04 -10.84
C ASP A 118 -2.16 -3.58 -9.45
N ASP A 119 -2.93 -2.78 -8.72
CA ASP A 119 -3.51 -3.13 -7.41
C ASP A 119 -4.96 -3.63 -7.53
N ALA A 120 -5.55 -3.56 -8.72
CA ALA A 120 -6.90 -3.98 -9.02
C ALA A 120 -7.03 -5.51 -8.93
N LYS A 121 -7.52 -5.95 -7.79
CA LYS A 121 -8.72 -6.80 -7.83
C LYS A 121 -9.87 -5.83 -7.88
N ASP A 122 -10.57 -5.80 -9.01
CA ASP A 122 -11.74 -4.97 -9.29
C ASP A 122 -12.57 -4.72 -8.01
N ALA A 123 -12.71 -3.47 -7.58
CA ALA A 123 -13.46 -3.13 -6.36
C ALA A 123 -14.96 -3.47 -6.49
N ASP A 124 -15.42 -3.73 -7.71
CA ASP A 124 -16.75 -4.24 -8.02
C ASP A 124 -16.88 -5.77 -7.91
N THR A 125 -15.81 -6.51 -7.60
CA THR A 125 -15.94 -7.93 -7.25
C THR A 125 -16.55 -8.09 -5.86
N ASP A 126 -17.52 -8.99 -5.75
CA ASP A 126 -18.35 -9.29 -4.58
C ASP A 126 -17.58 -9.42 -3.24
N ALA A 127 -16.27 -9.61 -3.27
CA ALA A 127 -15.39 -9.63 -2.11
C ALA A 127 -15.43 -8.36 -1.25
N TYR A 128 -15.56 -7.16 -1.83
CA TYR A 128 -15.64 -5.91 -1.06
C TYR A 128 -17.01 -5.72 -0.41
N LYS A 129 -18.09 -6.02 -1.14
CA LYS A 129 -19.47 -5.99 -0.62
C LYS A 129 -19.67 -7.02 0.49
N GLN A 130 -19.17 -8.25 0.31
CA GLN A 130 -19.21 -9.28 1.33
C GLN A 130 -18.37 -8.93 2.57
N GLN A 131 -17.27 -8.19 2.40
CA GLN A 131 -16.46 -7.72 3.53
C GLN A 131 -17.20 -6.63 4.31
N GLU A 132 -17.83 -5.67 3.63
CA GLU A 132 -18.64 -4.63 4.27
C GLU A 132 -19.85 -5.23 4.99
N GLU A 133 -20.56 -6.17 4.37
CA GLU A 133 -21.69 -6.89 5.00
C GLU A 133 -21.25 -7.71 6.22
N ARG A 134 -20.12 -8.44 6.13
CA ARG A 134 -19.58 -9.19 7.28
C ARG A 134 -19.18 -8.29 8.44
N LEU A 135 -18.61 -7.12 8.16
CA LEU A 135 -18.26 -6.14 9.19
C LEU A 135 -19.51 -5.53 9.81
N ARG A 136 -20.54 -5.22 9.02
CA ARG A 136 -21.84 -4.75 9.52
C ARG A 136 -22.51 -5.80 10.43
N GLN A 137 -22.50 -7.08 10.04
CA GLN A 137 -23.09 -8.16 10.83
C GLN A 137 -22.32 -8.46 12.14
N ALA A 138 -21.00 -8.27 12.15
CA ALA A 138 -20.18 -8.46 13.35
C ALA A 138 -20.33 -7.32 14.37
N LEU A 139 -20.76 -6.13 13.93
CA LEU A 139 -20.97 -4.95 14.77
C LEU A 139 -22.39 -4.84 15.33
N THR A 140 -23.36 -5.61 14.82
CA THR A 140 -24.69 -5.71 15.43
C THR A 140 -24.65 -6.60 16.66
N PRO A 141 -24.94 -6.08 17.87
CA PRO A 141 -25.01 -6.91 19.08
C PRO A 141 -26.16 -7.91 18.94
N LYS A 142 -25.91 -9.19 19.23
CA LYS A 142 -26.97 -10.19 19.34
C LYS A 142 -27.90 -9.75 20.46
N SER A 143 -29.19 -9.57 20.16
CA SER A 143 -30.21 -9.38 21.17
C SER A 143 -30.28 -10.65 22.02
N ASP A 144 -29.82 -10.57 23.27
CA ASP A 144 -30.00 -11.63 24.25
C ASP A 144 -31.51 -11.80 24.52
N THR A 145 -32.12 -12.81 23.89
CA THR A 145 -33.43 -13.29 24.31
C THR A 145 -33.24 -14.04 25.62
N HIS A 146 -33.39 -13.33 26.74
CA HIS A 146 -33.61 -13.95 28.04
C HIS A 146 -35.01 -14.61 28.01
N PRO A 147 -35.15 -15.93 28.22
CA PRO A 147 -36.47 -16.52 28.38
C PRO A 147 -37.08 -15.95 29.67
N GLY A 148 -38.10 -15.12 29.51
CA GLY A 148 -38.84 -14.53 30.61
C GLY A 148 -39.43 -15.61 31.49
N ALA A 149 -39.19 -15.48 32.79
CA ALA A 149 -39.98 -16.11 33.82
C ALA A 149 -41.43 -15.66 33.73
N ILE A 150 -42.40 -16.58 33.74
CA ILE A 150 -43.73 -16.31 34.28
C ILE A 150 -44.37 -17.63 34.81
N PRO A 151 -45.45 -17.59 35.61
CA PRO A 151 -45.43 -17.97 37.03
C PRO A 151 -46.45 -19.09 37.36
N GLU A 152 -46.37 -19.67 38.56
CA GLU A 152 -47.49 -19.99 39.46
C GLU A 152 -46.94 -20.56 40.79
#